data_AF-A0A350I7H3-F1
#
_entry.id   AF-A0A350I7H3-F1
#
_cell.length_a   1.000
_cell.length_b   1.000
_cell.length_c   1.000
_cell.angle_alpha   90.00
_cell.angle_beta   90.00
_cell.angle_gamma   90.00
#
_symmetry.space_group_name_H-M   'P 1'
#
loop_
_entity.id
_entity.type
_entity.pdbx_description
1 polymer ?
#
loop_
_entity_poly.entity_id
_entity_poly.type
_entity_poly.pdbx_seq_one_letter_code
_entity_poly.pdbx_strand_id
1 'polypeptide(L)'
;MKIARYTIFVTIVVLAIVLSSAHTEKPVWGFYGHKKINRMAVFALPQEMIGFYKKNIEYITEHAVDADKRRYATKYEAVRHYIDIDHWGKIPFLEVPRQFDDALMKYGQLQLIDLTTLDTTNLSLNTVVNEEDRFDPSIAIMNGDQVWHSMKTVAFENFFKAHFKTQYYEDEWIVEGQVYDEIFETDKFASGNKVLRFVDQFSHQGILPYHLESMFFQLRKAFIDENPEKVLRLSADYGHYIADSHVPLHTTVNYNGQLTDQVGIHAFWESRLPELFAEEKYDFFVGSADYIEQPRKYFWNIITESHKLLDSVLSIEKRLSQSFPPDRQYCYDERLSRTVRIECEEYATAYHEALGDMVEMRMQGSIRAISSVWYSAWVSAGQPDINSWADEDYKPIEEIKRNSNLGTGSHDERGSN
;
A
#
# COMPACT_ATOMS: atom_id res chain seq x y z
N MET A 1 38.94 -42.63 -39.72
CA MET A 1 37.83 -41.75 -40.15
C MET A 1 36.49 -42.02 -39.41
N LYS A 2 36.51 -42.41 -38.12
CA LYS A 2 35.28 -42.63 -37.31
C LYS A 2 35.26 -41.89 -35.95
N ILE A 3 36.40 -41.32 -35.52
CA ILE A 3 36.51 -40.66 -34.21
C ILE A 3 36.11 -39.17 -34.28
N ALA A 4 36.35 -38.50 -35.41
CA ALA A 4 36.01 -37.08 -35.59
C ALA A 4 34.50 -36.77 -35.71
N ARG A 5 33.65 -37.79 -35.90
CA ARG A 5 32.18 -37.60 -36.02
C ARG A 5 31.46 -37.62 -34.67
N TYR A 6 32.03 -38.24 -33.63
CA TYR A 6 31.43 -38.29 -32.30
C TYR A 6 31.68 -37.01 -31.49
N THR A 7 32.84 -36.38 -31.67
CA THR A 7 33.16 -35.13 -30.96
C THR A 7 32.27 -33.98 -31.41
N ILE A 8 31.95 -33.87 -32.70
CA ILE A 8 31.08 -32.80 -33.22
C ILE A 8 29.62 -32.98 -32.76
N PHE A 9 29.14 -34.21 -32.60
CA PHE A 9 27.77 -34.47 -32.17
C PHE A 9 27.55 -34.20 -30.68
N VAL A 10 28.56 -34.47 -29.83
CA VAL A 10 28.49 -34.18 -28.39
C VAL A 10 28.57 -32.67 -28.12
N THR A 11 29.37 -31.91 -28.88
CA THR A 11 29.44 -30.45 -28.72
C THR A 11 28.14 -29.75 -29.15
N ILE A 12 27.42 -30.26 -30.16
CA ILE A 12 26.14 -29.67 -30.62
C ILE A 12 25.00 -29.96 -29.63
N VAL A 13 24.98 -31.13 -28.99
CA VAL A 13 23.95 -31.45 -27.98
C VAL A 13 24.18 -30.69 -26.67
N VAL A 14 25.43 -30.47 -26.25
CA VAL A 14 25.75 -29.65 -25.07
C VAL A 14 25.45 -28.16 -25.33
N LEU A 15 25.69 -27.65 -26.54
CA LEU A 15 25.32 -26.26 -26.88
C LEU A 15 23.80 -26.06 -26.94
N ALA A 16 23.04 -27.06 -27.38
CA ALA A 16 21.57 -27.00 -27.41
C ALA A 16 20.93 -27.08 -26.01
N ILE A 17 21.56 -27.79 -25.07
CA ILE A 17 21.08 -27.88 -23.67
C ILE A 17 21.42 -26.59 -22.88
N VAL A 18 22.54 -25.94 -23.17
CA VAL A 18 22.89 -24.65 -22.55
C VAL A 18 22.05 -23.49 -23.10
N LEU A 19 21.60 -23.55 -24.35
CA LEU A 19 20.68 -22.56 -24.94
C LEU A 19 19.21 -22.73 -24.54
N SER A 20 18.84 -23.83 -23.87
CA SER A 20 17.46 -24.09 -23.40
C SER A 20 17.20 -23.66 -21.94
N SER A 21 18.22 -23.10 -21.27
CA SER A 21 18.13 -22.69 -19.86
C SER A 21 17.87 -21.19 -19.68
N ALA A 22 17.62 -20.45 -20.77
CA ALA A 22 16.94 -19.17 -20.68
C ALA A 22 15.45 -19.43 -20.47
N HIS A 23 15.08 -19.93 -19.29
CA HIS A 23 13.73 -19.71 -18.79
C HIS A 23 13.61 -18.21 -18.57
N THR A 24 13.13 -17.50 -19.59
CA THR A 24 12.42 -16.26 -19.33
C THR A 24 11.19 -16.68 -18.54
N GLU A 25 11.28 -16.60 -17.21
CA GLU A 25 10.09 -16.62 -16.39
C GLU A 25 9.16 -15.56 -16.99
N LYS A 26 8.05 -16.02 -17.57
CA LYS A 26 7.04 -15.10 -18.08
C LYS A 26 6.67 -14.22 -16.88
N PRO A 27 6.73 -12.89 -17.00
CA PRO A 27 6.39 -12.01 -15.89
C PRO A 27 5.04 -12.46 -15.33
N VAL A 28 5.00 -12.67 -14.02
CA VAL A 28 3.74 -12.97 -13.33
C VAL A 28 2.87 -11.72 -13.54
N TRP A 29 1.85 -11.87 -14.38
CA TRP A 29 0.94 -10.80 -14.82
C TRP A 29 0.22 -10.20 -13.61
N GLY A 30 0.00 -8.87 -13.61
CA GLY A 30 -0.44 -8.09 -12.44
C GLY A 30 0.66 -7.26 -11.76
N PHE A 31 1.93 -7.51 -12.11
CA PHE A 31 3.08 -6.90 -11.46
C PHE A 31 3.96 -6.03 -12.37
N TYR A 32 3.67 -5.99 -13.67
CA TYR A 32 4.49 -5.27 -14.66
C TYR A 32 4.68 -3.80 -14.28
N GLY A 33 3.60 -3.11 -13.92
CA GLY A 33 3.62 -1.70 -13.54
C GLY A 33 4.57 -1.45 -12.37
N HIS A 34 4.38 -2.17 -11.26
CA HIS A 34 5.23 -2.07 -10.06
C HIS A 34 6.72 -2.28 -10.35
N LYS A 35 7.06 -3.32 -11.11
CA LYS A 35 8.44 -3.62 -11.52
C LYS A 35 9.03 -2.50 -12.40
N LYS A 36 8.31 -2.07 -13.43
CA LYS A 36 8.75 -1.03 -14.37
C LYS A 36 8.97 0.29 -13.62
N ILE A 37 8.02 0.72 -12.81
CA ILE A 37 8.09 1.97 -12.05
C ILE A 37 9.30 1.96 -11.10
N ASN A 38 9.48 0.90 -10.31
CA ASN A 38 10.61 0.79 -9.37
C ASN A 38 11.97 0.80 -10.09
N ARG A 39 12.08 0.06 -11.20
CA ARG A 39 13.28 0.05 -12.04
C ARG A 39 13.58 1.46 -12.57
N MET A 40 12.57 2.16 -13.08
CA MET A 40 12.75 3.49 -13.65
C MET A 40 13.12 4.53 -12.58
N ALA A 41 12.64 4.40 -11.35
CA ALA A 41 12.93 5.33 -10.26
C ALA A 41 14.43 5.39 -9.91
N VAL A 42 15.17 4.29 -10.12
CA VAL A 42 16.63 4.25 -9.93
C VAL A 42 17.36 5.27 -10.81
N PHE A 43 16.87 5.50 -12.03
CA PHE A 43 17.51 6.42 -12.98
C PHE A 43 17.23 7.91 -12.69
N ALA A 44 16.28 8.21 -11.81
CA ALA A 44 15.98 9.56 -11.36
C ALA A 44 16.80 9.98 -10.11
N LEU A 45 17.59 9.07 -9.54
CA LEU A 45 18.41 9.34 -8.37
C LEU A 45 19.63 10.22 -8.69
N PRO A 46 20.11 11.04 -7.73
CA PRO A 46 21.32 11.84 -7.88
C PRO A 46 22.58 10.96 -7.98
N GLN A 47 23.69 11.56 -8.45
CA GLN A 47 24.95 10.85 -8.73
C GLN A 47 25.50 10.11 -7.50
N GLU A 48 25.30 10.67 -6.31
CA GLU A 48 25.77 10.14 -5.03
C GLU A 48 25.03 8.87 -4.62
N MET A 49 23.82 8.65 -5.12
CA MET A 49 22.99 7.49 -4.78
C MET A 49 22.88 6.47 -5.90
N ILE A 50 22.93 6.91 -7.16
CA ILE A 50 22.65 6.06 -8.32
C ILE A 50 23.60 4.87 -8.43
N GLY A 51 24.85 4.99 -7.95
CA GLY A 51 25.82 3.88 -7.96
C GLY A 51 25.32 2.64 -7.21
N PHE A 52 24.93 2.82 -5.95
CA PHE A 52 24.39 1.76 -5.09
C PHE A 52 23.10 1.15 -5.66
N TYR A 53 22.13 1.98 -6.03
CA TYR A 53 20.83 1.51 -6.51
C TYR A 53 20.91 0.86 -7.89
N LYS A 54 21.75 1.37 -8.80
CA LYS A 54 21.92 0.79 -10.13
C LYS A 54 22.59 -0.58 -10.08
N LYS A 55 23.55 -0.79 -9.17
CA LYS A 55 24.14 -2.13 -8.97
C LYS A 55 23.11 -3.14 -8.45
N ASN A 56 22.16 -2.68 -7.64
CA ASN A 56 21.09 -3.50 -7.06
C ASN A 56 19.74 -3.40 -7.80
N ILE A 57 19.75 -2.93 -9.06
CA ILE A 57 18.50 -2.62 -9.78
C ILE A 57 17.61 -3.84 -9.99
N GLU A 58 18.20 -5.03 -10.16
CA GLU A 58 17.43 -6.26 -10.31
C GLU A 58 16.76 -6.67 -9.00
N TYR A 59 17.42 -6.47 -7.85
CA TYR A 59 16.79 -6.67 -6.55
C TYR A 59 15.58 -5.73 -6.39
N ILE A 60 15.78 -4.43 -6.63
CA ILE A 60 14.70 -3.43 -6.54
C ILE A 60 13.54 -3.77 -7.49
N THR A 61 13.85 -4.23 -8.70
CA THR A 61 12.83 -4.61 -9.70
C THR A 61 12.07 -5.85 -9.28
N GLU A 62 12.75 -6.91 -8.86
CA GLU A 62 12.12 -8.20 -8.55
C GLU A 62 11.36 -8.21 -7.23
N HIS A 63 11.83 -7.44 -6.24
CA HIS A 63 11.19 -7.33 -4.93
C HIS A 63 10.11 -6.23 -4.85
N ALA A 64 9.88 -5.48 -5.93
CA ALA A 64 8.81 -4.47 -6.03
C ALA A 64 7.37 -5.02 -5.89
N VAL A 65 7.22 -6.35 -5.77
CA VAL A 65 5.93 -7.06 -5.76
C VAL A 65 5.75 -7.88 -4.49
N ASP A 66 6.73 -7.84 -3.59
CA ASP A 66 6.74 -8.71 -2.41
C ASP A 66 5.67 -8.31 -1.39
N ALA A 67 5.28 -7.03 -1.33
CA ALA A 67 4.15 -6.57 -0.51
C ALA A 67 2.84 -7.30 -0.90
N ASP A 68 2.52 -7.35 -2.18
CA ASP A 68 1.36 -8.11 -2.68
C ASP A 68 1.46 -9.61 -2.38
N LYS A 69 2.66 -10.20 -2.45
CA LYS A 69 2.84 -11.61 -2.08
C LYS A 69 2.57 -11.85 -0.59
N ARG A 70 2.89 -10.86 0.27
CA ARG A 70 2.65 -10.91 1.72
C ARG A 70 1.22 -10.57 2.12
N ARG A 71 0.38 -10.05 1.21
CA ARG A 71 -1.03 -9.72 1.47
C ARG A 71 -1.82 -10.87 2.10
N TYR A 72 -1.50 -12.11 1.72
CA TYR A 72 -2.12 -13.33 2.25
C TYR A 72 -1.43 -13.90 3.50
N ALA A 73 -0.35 -13.28 3.98
CA ALA A 73 0.33 -13.74 5.19
C ALA A 73 -0.33 -13.18 6.46
N THR A 74 -0.97 -12.01 6.38
CA THR A 74 -1.59 -11.34 7.54
C THR A 74 -2.69 -10.36 7.14
N LYS A 75 -3.75 -10.27 7.96
CA LYS A 75 -4.84 -9.29 7.80
C LYS A 75 -4.34 -7.84 7.83
N TYR A 76 -3.16 -7.59 8.39
CA TYR A 76 -2.57 -6.27 8.52
C TYR A 76 -1.74 -5.81 7.31
N GLU A 77 -1.47 -6.68 6.33
CA GLU A 77 -0.75 -6.28 5.11
C GLU A 77 -1.73 -5.68 4.10
N ALA A 78 -2.87 -6.33 3.85
CA ALA A 78 -3.83 -5.90 2.83
C ALA A 78 -4.23 -4.42 2.95
N VAL A 79 -4.50 -3.96 4.18
CA VAL A 79 -4.91 -2.58 4.47
C VAL A 79 -3.82 -1.55 4.18
N ARG A 80 -2.57 -1.95 3.93
CA ARG A 80 -1.46 -1.04 3.62
C ARG A 80 -1.43 -0.60 2.15
N HIS A 81 -2.18 -1.26 1.28
CA HIS A 81 -2.19 -1.01 -0.17
C HIS A 81 -3.25 0.00 -0.62
N TYR A 82 -4.17 0.40 0.25
CA TYR A 82 -5.27 1.29 -0.12
C TYR A 82 -5.71 2.19 1.03
N ILE A 83 -6.58 3.15 0.70
CA ILE A 83 -7.43 3.87 1.65
C ILE A 83 -8.76 4.19 0.96
N ASP A 84 -9.87 3.68 1.47
CA ASP A 84 -11.20 3.93 0.96
C ASP A 84 -11.67 5.32 1.44
N ILE A 85 -11.00 6.36 0.97
CA ILE A 85 -11.09 7.72 1.53
C ILE A 85 -12.49 8.34 1.33
N ASP A 86 -13.22 7.89 0.31
CA ASP A 86 -14.62 8.26 0.07
C ASP A 86 -15.61 7.68 1.08
N HIS A 87 -15.21 6.67 1.86
CA HIS A 87 -15.96 6.22 3.03
C HIS A 87 -15.99 7.30 4.12
N TRP A 88 -14.89 8.04 4.28
CA TRP A 88 -14.65 8.94 5.40
C TRP A 88 -14.98 10.40 5.12
N GLY A 89 -15.02 10.81 3.86
CA GLY A 89 -15.32 12.19 3.51
C GLY A 89 -15.28 12.50 2.02
N LYS A 90 -15.21 13.78 1.70
CA LYS A 90 -15.10 14.29 0.33
C LYS A 90 -13.87 15.17 0.20
N ILE A 91 -13.31 15.27 -1.01
CA ILE A 91 -12.19 16.17 -1.32
C ILE A 91 -12.44 17.57 -0.73
N PRO A 92 -11.46 18.20 -0.04
CA PRO A 92 -10.07 17.75 0.15
C PRO A 92 -9.83 16.88 1.40
N PHE A 93 -10.87 16.21 1.89
CA PHE A 93 -10.86 15.26 3.01
C PHE A 93 -10.39 15.90 4.33
N LEU A 94 -10.80 17.15 4.58
CA LEU A 94 -10.42 17.91 5.78
C LEU A 94 -10.82 17.19 7.08
N GLU A 95 -11.91 16.41 7.01
CA GLU A 95 -12.41 15.63 8.14
C GLU A 95 -11.54 14.40 8.49
N VAL A 96 -10.67 13.94 7.59
CA VAL A 96 -9.89 12.72 7.83
C VAL A 96 -8.58 13.10 8.50
N PRO A 97 -8.35 12.70 9.77
CA PRO A 97 -7.15 13.10 10.50
C PRO A 97 -5.88 12.62 9.80
N ARG A 98 -4.87 13.48 9.74
CA ARG A 98 -3.63 13.18 8.99
C ARG A 98 -2.64 12.34 9.79
N GLN A 99 -2.82 12.23 11.11
CA GLN A 99 -2.07 11.28 11.95
C GLN A 99 -2.89 10.02 12.17
N PHE A 100 -2.21 8.88 12.22
CA PHE A 100 -2.88 7.59 12.33
C PHE A 100 -3.59 7.40 13.67
N ASP A 101 -2.96 7.82 14.76
CA ASP A 101 -3.54 7.71 16.10
C ASP A 101 -4.80 8.59 16.22
N ASP A 102 -4.79 9.77 15.62
CA ASP A 102 -5.94 10.67 15.57
C ASP A 102 -7.10 10.05 14.78
N ALA A 103 -6.80 9.38 13.66
CA ALA A 103 -7.80 8.68 12.85
C ALA A 103 -8.40 7.49 13.61
N LEU A 104 -7.57 6.69 14.28
CA LEU A 104 -8.02 5.61 15.15
C LEU A 104 -8.97 6.15 16.23
N MET A 105 -8.55 7.16 17.00
CA MET A 105 -9.39 7.71 18.07
C MET A 105 -10.68 8.36 17.54
N LYS A 106 -10.65 9.04 16.38
CA LYS A 106 -11.83 9.70 15.79
C LYS A 106 -12.88 8.68 15.35
N TYR A 107 -12.45 7.59 14.71
CA TYR A 107 -13.36 6.64 14.08
C TYR A 107 -13.57 5.35 14.88
N GLY A 108 -12.70 5.03 15.83
CA GLY A 108 -12.82 3.86 16.68
C GLY A 108 -13.91 3.99 17.75
N GLN A 109 -14.21 2.86 18.38
CA GLN A 109 -15.26 2.75 19.39
C GLN A 109 -14.70 2.20 20.69
N LEU A 110 -15.09 2.79 21.82
CA LEU A 110 -14.82 2.23 23.14
C LEU A 110 -15.97 1.32 23.55
N GLN A 111 -15.66 0.25 24.26
CA GLN A 111 -16.63 -0.69 24.80
C GLN A 111 -16.28 -1.00 26.25
N LEU A 112 -17.28 -0.91 27.12
CA LEU A 112 -17.20 -1.39 28.49
C LEU A 112 -17.75 -2.83 28.52
N ILE A 113 -16.93 -3.78 28.94
CA ILE A 113 -17.33 -5.19 29.05
C ILE A 113 -17.36 -5.57 30.51
N ASP A 114 -18.52 -6.03 30.99
CA ASP A 114 -18.65 -6.65 32.30
C ASP A 114 -18.29 -8.14 32.21
N LEU A 115 -17.21 -8.55 32.86
CA LEU A 115 -16.71 -9.93 32.80
C LEU A 115 -17.58 -10.92 33.60
N THR A 116 -18.52 -10.43 34.41
CA THR A 116 -19.45 -11.28 35.18
C THR A 116 -20.72 -11.57 34.38
N THR A 117 -21.31 -10.55 33.77
CA THR A 117 -22.55 -10.71 32.99
C THR A 117 -22.29 -10.95 31.50
N LEU A 118 -21.10 -10.63 31.02
CA LEU A 118 -20.71 -10.58 29.60
C LEU A 118 -21.48 -9.52 28.81
N ASP A 119 -22.05 -8.52 29.49
CA ASP A 119 -22.71 -7.39 28.85
C ASP A 119 -21.68 -6.41 28.29
N THR A 120 -21.94 -5.93 27.06
CA THR A 120 -21.13 -4.93 26.38
C THR A 120 -21.90 -3.62 26.25
N THR A 121 -21.34 -2.54 26.76
CA THR A 121 -21.86 -1.17 26.59
C THR A 121 -20.96 -0.41 25.64
N ASN A 122 -21.52 0.08 24.52
CA ASN A 122 -20.79 0.92 23.58
C ASN A 122 -20.66 2.35 24.12
N LEU A 123 -19.46 2.90 24.04
CA LEU A 123 -19.11 4.25 24.43
C LEU A 123 -18.54 4.98 23.21
N SER A 124 -19.02 6.21 22.96
CA SER A 124 -18.49 7.05 21.88
C SER A 124 -17.51 8.08 22.43
N LEU A 125 -16.49 8.39 21.63
CA LEU A 125 -15.58 9.48 21.89
C LEU A 125 -16.12 10.74 21.21
N ASN A 126 -16.49 11.74 21.99
CA ASN A 126 -16.87 13.04 21.47
C ASN A 126 -15.72 14.03 21.70
N THR A 127 -15.27 14.63 20.61
CA THR A 127 -14.24 15.65 20.60
C THR A 127 -14.89 16.95 20.15
N VAL A 128 -14.82 18.01 20.97
CA VAL A 128 -15.39 19.32 20.58
C VAL A 128 -14.41 19.98 19.60
N VAL A 129 -14.52 19.68 18.31
CA VAL A 129 -13.59 20.20 17.31
C VAL A 129 -13.72 21.73 17.20
N ASN A 130 -12.64 22.45 17.47
CA ASN A 130 -12.43 23.80 16.94
C ASN A 130 -11.65 23.66 15.61
N GLU A 131 -11.94 24.53 14.64
CA GLU A 131 -11.56 24.46 13.21
C GLU A 131 -10.05 24.38 12.89
N GLU A 132 -9.17 24.27 13.89
CA GLU A 132 -7.72 24.18 13.75
C GLU A 132 -7.15 22.87 14.34
N ASP A 133 -7.39 21.74 13.66
CA ASP A 133 -6.57 20.50 13.66
C ASP A 133 -6.00 19.99 15.01
N ARG A 134 -6.65 20.30 16.12
CA ARG A 134 -6.41 19.73 17.43
C ARG A 134 -7.77 19.50 18.05
N PHE A 135 -7.99 18.26 18.45
CA PHE A 135 -9.03 17.91 19.41
C PHE A 135 -9.11 19.00 20.51
N ASP A 136 -10.34 19.38 20.91
CA ASP A 136 -10.64 20.21 22.09
C ASP A 136 -9.63 20.00 23.23
N PRO A 137 -9.29 20.96 24.10
CA PRO A 137 -8.63 20.66 25.38
C PRO A 137 -9.23 19.46 26.15
N SER A 138 -10.50 19.11 25.93
CA SER A 138 -11.18 17.98 26.58
C SER A 138 -11.81 16.97 25.62
N ILE A 139 -11.65 15.68 25.92
CA ILE A 139 -12.42 14.61 25.30
C ILE A 139 -13.48 14.11 26.27
N ALA A 140 -14.67 13.83 25.77
CA ALA A 140 -15.76 13.24 26.54
C ALA A 140 -16.06 11.84 26.01
N ILE A 141 -15.95 10.83 26.87
CA ILE A 141 -16.52 9.51 26.62
C ILE A 141 -18.00 9.61 26.95
N MET A 142 -18.86 9.24 25.99
CA MET A 142 -20.31 9.30 26.11
C MET A 142 -20.90 7.90 26.23
N ASN A 143 -21.95 7.76 27.02
CA ASN A 143 -22.85 6.61 27.04
C ASN A 143 -24.24 7.07 26.60
N GLY A 144 -24.56 6.87 25.32
CA GLY A 144 -25.70 7.55 24.69
C GLY A 144 -25.53 9.06 24.76
N ASP A 145 -26.55 9.75 25.30
CA ASP A 145 -26.53 11.21 25.45
C ASP A 145 -25.87 11.69 26.76
N GLN A 146 -25.41 10.77 27.60
CA GLN A 146 -24.81 11.10 28.90
C GLN A 146 -23.29 11.09 28.82
N VAL A 147 -22.66 12.12 29.37
CA VAL A 147 -21.20 12.14 29.57
C VAL A 147 -20.84 11.08 30.60
N TRP A 148 -20.12 10.05 30.17
CA TRP A 148 -19.59 9.01 31.04
C TRP A 148 -18.32 9.47 31.76
N HIS A 149 -17.35 10.03 31.05
CA HIS A 149 -16.16 10.67 31.65
C HIS A 149 -15.62 11.77 30.74
N SER A 150 -15.18 12.88 31.33
CA SER A 150 -14.47 13.94 30.61
C SER A 150 -13.07 14.07 31.15
N MET A 151 -12.09 14.16 30.24
CA MET A 151 -10.68 14.27 30.58
C MET A 151 -9.97 15.17 29.60
N LYS A 152 -8.74 15.58 29.91
CA LYS A 152 -7.91 16.31 28.95
C LYS A 152 -7.56 15.42 27.77
N THR A 153 -7.65 15.95 26.56
CA THR A 153 -7.31 15.21 25.33
C THR A 153 -5.90 14.62 25.39
N VAL A 154 -4.90 15.41 25.80
CA VAL A 154 -3.51 14.94 25.92
C VAL A 154 -3.39 13.76 26.89
N ALA A 155 -4.19 13.72 27.97
CA ALA A 155 -4.18 12.60 28.90
C ALA A 155 -4.74 11.33 28.24
N PHE A 156 -5.85 11.46 27.50
CA PHE A 156 -6.42 10.33 26.76
C PHE A 156 -5.52 9.86 25.62
N GLU A 157 -4.88 10.77 24.86
CA GLU A 157 -3.91 10.41 23.82
C GLU A 157 -2.75 9.58 24.38
N ASN A 158 -2.19 10.01 25.52
CA ASN A 158 -1.11 9.28 26.18
C ASN A 158 -1.58 7.90 26.66
N PHE A 159 -2.76 7.83 27.26
CA PHE A 159 -3.39 6.57 27.65
C PHE A 159 -3.61 5.64 26.44
N PHE A 160 -4.19 6.16 25.36
CA PHE A 160 -4.46 5.44 24.12
C PHE A 160 -3.17 4.87 23.53
N LYS A 161 -2.11 5.68 23.43
CA LYS A 161 -0.81 5.26 22.91
C LYS A 161 -0.14 4.20 23.78
N ALA A 162 -0.20 4.35 25.11
CA ALA A 162 0.45 3.43 26.03
C ALA A 162 -0.28 2.07 26.13
N HIS A 163 -1.61 2.08 26.07
CA HIS A 163 -2.41 0.90 26.41
C HIS A 163 -3.15 0.27 25.23
N PHE A 164 -3.72 1.05 24.30
CA PHE A 164 -4.44 0.49 23.16
C PHE A 164 -3.54 0.32 21.93
N LYS A 165 -2.80 1.36 21.56
CA LYS A 165 -1.99 1.37 20.33
C LYS A 165 -0.90 0.30 20.31
N THR A 166 -0.33 -0.01 21.47
CA THR A 166 0.67 -1.09 21.65
C THR A 166 0.11 -2.46 21.29
N GLN A 167 -1.22 -2.63 21.36
CA GLN A 167 -1.93 -3.85 21.01
C GLN A 167 -2.38 -3.89 19.55
N TYR A 168 -1.94 -2.97 18.67
CA TYR A 168 -2.46 -2.84 17.30
C TYR A 168 -2.48 -4.14 16.48
N TYR A 169 -1.51 -5.02 16.72
CA TYR A 169 -1.40 -6.29 16.02
C TYR A 169 -2.08 -7.47 16.73
N GLU A 170 -2.67 -7.24 17.90
CA GLU A 170 -3.43 -8.22 18.69
C GLU A 170 -4.89 -8.31 18.20
N ASP A 171 -5.56 -9.42 18.51
CA ASP A 171 -6.96 -9.63 18.11
C ASP A 171 -7.95 -8.76 18.90
N GLU A 172 -7.60 -8.40 20.14
CA GLU A 172 -8.40 -7.54 21.01
C GLU A 172 -7.52 -6.51 21.70
N TRP A 173 -7.97 -5.25 21.75
CA TRP A 173 -7.25 -4.18 22.45
C TRP A 173 -7.99 -3.89 23.75
N ILE A 174 -7.53 -4.51 24.83
CA ILE A 174 -8.22 -4.50 26.13
C ILE A 174 -7.33 -3.88 27.19
N VAL A 175 -7.94 -3.09 28.07
CA VAL A 175 -7.31 -2.50 29.23
C VAL A 175 -8.13 -2.85 30.46
N GLU A 176 -7.47 -3.30 31.52
CA GLU A 176 -8.10 -3.53 32.82
C GLU A 176 -8.69 -2.22 33.35
N GLY A 177 -9.92 -2.27 33.86
CA GLY A 177 -10.64 -1.09 34.32
C GLY A 177 -9.91 -0.33 35.43
N GLN A 178 -9.21 -1.03 36.31
CA GLN A 178 -8.44 -0.43 37.40
C GLN A 178 -7.29 0.46 36.88
N VAL A 179 -6.67 0.08 35.76
CA VAL A 179 -5.64 0.93 35.11
C VAL A 179 -6.23 2.25 34.66
N TYR A 180 -7.47 2.23 34.16
CA TYR A 180 -8.20 3.44 33.80
C TYR A 180 -8.50 4.31 35.04
N ASP A 181 -9.02 3.69 36.10
CA ASP A 181 -9.31 4.38 37.37
C ASP A 181 -8.05 5.02 37.99
N GLU A 182 -6.91 4.33 37.94
CA GLU A 182 -5.63 4.84 38.42
C GLU A 182 -5.13 6.05 37.62
N ILE A 183 -5.25 6.01 36.29
CA ILE A 183 -4.72 7.07 35.40
C ILE A 183 -5.60 8.32 35.41
N PHE A 184 -6.92 8.15 35.51
CA PHE A 184 -7.89 9.24 35.44
C PHE A 184 -8.49 9.64 36.80
N GLU A 185 -8.00 9.04 37.88
CA GLU A 185 -8.46 9.29 39.26
C GLU A 185 -9.98 9.10 39.40
N THR A 186 -10.51 7.98 38.87
CA THR A 186 -11.94 7.63 38.92
C THR A 186 -12.21 6.36 39.75
N ASP A 187 -13.49 6.08 40.01
CA ASP A 187 -13.98 4.87 40.69
C ASP A 187 -14.92 4.04 39.79
N LYS A 188 -14.83 4.23 38.47
CA LYS A 188 -15.76 3.68 37.47
C LYS A 188 -15.63 2.17 37.32
N PHE A 189 -14.49 1.60 37.71
CA PHE A 189 -14.17 0.19 37.64
C PHE A 189 -13.78 -0.40 39.01
N ALA A 190 -14.18 0.25 40.12
CA ALA A 190 -13.80 -0.16 41.47
C ALA A 190 -14.19 -1.62 41.84
N SER A 191 -15.18 -2.21 41.16
CA SER A 191 -15.57 -3.62 41.32
C SER A 191 -14.57 -4.61 40.71
N GLY A 192 -13.67 -4.15 39.85
CA GLY A 192 -12.62 -4.93 39.19
C GLY A 192 -13.09 -6.00 38.22
N ASN A 193 -14.39 -6.05 37.93
CA ASN A 193 -15.02 -7.01 37.03
C ASN A 193 -15.28 -6.45 35.63
N LYS A 194 -14.73 -5.27 35.29
CA LYS A 194 -14.99 -4.58 34.03
C LYS A 194 -13.69 -4.23 33.32
N VAL A 195 -13.70 -4.34 32.01
CA VAL A 195 -12.58 -3.95 31.15
C VAL A 195 -13.02 -2.94 30.10
N LEU A 196 -12.08 -2.13 29.65
CA LEU A 196 -12.27 -1.21 28.55
C LEU A 196 -11.65 -1.81 27.30
N ARG A 197 -12.46 -2.03 26.27
CA ARG A 197 -12.03 -2.51 24.95
C ARG A 197 -12.08 -1.37 23.96
N PHE A 198 -11.07 -1.29 23.10
CA PHE A 198 -11.10 -0.41 21.93
C PHE A 198 -11.31 -1.25 20.67
N VAL A 199 -12.25 -0.81 19.83
CA VAL A 199 -12.58 -1.43 18.55
C VAL A 199 -12.09 -0.53 17.44
N ASP A 200 -11.11 -1.01 16.68
CA ASP A 200 -10.62 -0.35 15.47
C ASP A 200 -11.65 -0.48 14.35
N GLN A 201 -12.37 0.61 14.08
CA GLN A 201 -13.30 0.74 12.96
C GLN A 201 -12.67 1.49 11.78
N PHE A 202 -11.38 1.81 11.84
CA PHE A 202 -10.71 2.62 10.82
C PHE A 202 -9.86 1.78 9.89
N SER A 203 -8.93 1.00 10.43
CA SER A 203 -7.84 0.43 9.61
C SER A 203 -8.31 -0.53 8.52
N HIS A 204 -9.49 -1.16 8.68
CA HIS A 204 -10.03 -2.06 7.66
C HIS A 204 -10.43 -1.34 6.36
N GLN A 205 -10.69 -0.03 6.42
CA GLN A 205 -10.90 0.83 5.25
C GLN A 205 -9.58 1.30 4.63
N GLY A 206 -8.45 0.72 5.03
CA GLY A 206 -7.14 1.01 4.46
C GLY A 206 -6.41 2.17 5.15
N ILE A 207 -5.08 2.03 5.22
CA ILE A 207 -4.17 2.92 5.96
C ILE A 207 -2.98 3.39 5.12
N LEU A 208 -3.04 3.24 3.80
CA LEU A 208 -1.94 3.54 2.87
C LEU A 208 -1.17 4.84 3.18
N PRO A 209 -1.79 6.04 3.26
CA PRO A 209 -1.04 7.28 3.51
C PRO A 209 -0.27 7.29 4.84
N TYR A 210 -0.82 6.65 5.87
CA TYR A 210 -0.16 6.50 7.17
C TYR A 210 1.00 5.50 7.10
N HIS A 211 0.83 4.43 6.32
CA HIS A 211 1.88 3.46 6.10
C HIS A 211 3.06 4.06 5.33
N LEU A 212 2.80 4.89 4.32
CA LEU A 212 3.84 5.64 3.59
C LEU A 212 4.67 6.53 4.54
N GLU A 213 4.02 7.27 5.43
CA GLU A 213 4.73 8.07 6.44
C GLU A 213 5.58 7.20 7.37
N SER A 214 5.07 6.05 7.84
CA SER A 214 5.83 5.10 8.64
C SER A 214 7.05 4.55 7.88
N MET A 215 6.87 4.15 6.61
CA MET A 215 7.92 3.64 5.74
C MET A 215 9.04 4.66 5.52
N PHE A 216 8.70 5.95 5.38
CA PHE A 216 9.70 7.03 5.30
C PHE A 216 10.65 7.00 6.50
N PHE A 217 10.10 6.95 7.72
CA PHE A 217 10.91 6.93 8.94
C PHE A 217 11.70 5.64 9.10
N GLN A 218 11.15 4.49 8.68
CA GLN A 218 11.86 3.22 8.68
C GLN A 218 13.05 3.22 7.71
N LEU A 219 12.86 3.73 6.49
CA LEU A 219 13.93 3.83 5.49
C LEU A 219 15.01 4.83 5.94
N ARG A 220 14.61 6.00 6.45
CA ARG A 220 15.54 6.97 7.06
C ARG A 220 16.35 6.31 8.17
N LYS A 221 15.72 5.56 9.08
CA LYS A 221 16.41 4.86 10.16
C LYS A 221 17.39 3.82 9.62
N ALA A 222 17.03 3.08 8.56
CA ALA A 222 17.92 2.11 7.92
C ALA A 222 19.17 2.77 7.31
N PHE A 223 19.04 3.97 6.74
CA PHE A 223 20.19 4.76 6.31
C PHE A 223 21.06 5.24 7.48
N ILE A 224 20.45 5.74 8.57
CA ILE A 224 21.18 6.15 9.79
C ILE A 224 21.97 4.98 10.39
N ASP A 225 21.39 3.78 10.35
CA ASP A 225 22.00 2.56 10.87
C ASP A 225 23.02 1.94 9.91
N GLU A 226 23.22 2.55 8.74
CA GLU A 226 24.10 2.05 7.67
C GLU A 226 23.85 0.56 7.35
N ASN A 227 22.56 0.18 7.26
CA ASN A 227 22.15 -1.20 6.99
C ASN A 227 21.68 -1.36 5.53
N PRO A 228 22.58 -1.71 4.60
CA PRO A 228 22.27 -1.75 3.17
C PRO A 228 21.21 -2.78 2.79
N GLU A 229 21.21 -3.97 3.40
CA GLU A 229 20.19 -5.00 3.17
C GLU A 229 18.79 -4.47 3.52
N LYS A 230 18.67 -3.81 4.68
CA LYS A 230 17.41 -3.20 5.11
C LYS A 230 17.01 -2.01 4.25
N VAL A 231 17.97 -1.21 3.79
CA VAL A 231 17.72 -0.12 2.82
C VAL A 231 17.15 -0.68 1.53
N LEU A 232 17.76 -1.71 0.92
CA LEU A 232 17.27 -2.31 -0.33
C LEU A 232 15.85 -2.87 -0.16
N ARG A 233 15.63 -3.68 0.87
CA ARG A 233 14.31 -4.28 1.14
C ARG A 233 13.24 -3.22 1.34
N LEU A 234 13.51 -2.23 2.21
CA LEU A 234 12.57 -1.15 2.46
C LEU A 234 12.35 -0.29 1.22
N SER A 235 13.37 -0.04 0.41
CA SER A 235 13.22 0.75 -0.83
C SER A 235 12.31 0.06 -1.83
N ALA A 236 12.43 -1.27 -2.02
CA ALA A 236 11.55 -2.04 -2.89
C ALA A 236 10.09 -2.06 -2.38
N ASP A 237 9.90 -2.39 -1.09
CA ASP A 237 8.57 -2.38 -0.44
C ASP A 237 7.95 -0.96 -0.51
N TYR A 238 8.73 0.07 -0.24
CA TYR A 238 8.24 1.45 -0.26
C TYR A 238 7.84 1.89 -1.67
N GLY A 239 8.61 1.46 -2.68
CA GLY A 239 8.29 1.74 -4.06
C GLY A 239 6.95 1.13 -4.48
N HIS A 240 6.63 -0.07 -4.01
CA HIS A 240 5.33 -0.70 -4.21
C HIS A 240 4.18 0.16 -3.66
N TYR A 241 4.22 0.50 -2.37
CA TYR A 241 3.14 1.27 -1.75
C TYR A 241 3.01 2.69 -2.33
N ILE A 242 4.11 3.32 -2.74
CA ILE A 242 4.04 4.62 -3.44
C ILE A 242 3.35 4.45 -4.80
N ALA A 243 3.63 3.39 -5.54
CA ALA A 243 2.94 3.11 -6.80
C ALA A 243 1.43 2.87 -6.57
N ASP A 244 1.05 2.12 -5.54
CA ASP A 244 -0.36 1.92 -5.16
C ASP A 244 -1.07 3.25 -4.89
N SER A 245 -0.40 4.17 -4.19
CA SER A 245 -0.98 5.49 -3.90
C SER A 245 -1.28 6.32 -5.14
N HIS A 246 -0.69 5.96 -6.29
CA HIS A 246 -0.95 6.61 -7.57
C HIS A 246 -2.08 5.99 -8.40
N VAL A 247 -2.67 4.89 -7.94
CA VAL A 247 -3.81 4.24 -8.60
C VAL A 247 -5.10 4.87 -8.05
N PRO A 248 -5.96 5.49 -8.87
CA PRO A 248 -7.23 6.07 -8.39
C PRO A 248 -8.12 5.06 -7.66
N LEU A 249 -8.12 3.80 -8.10
CA LEU A 249 -8.92 2.73 -7.53
C LEU A 249 -8.43 2.24 -6.15
N HIS A 250 -7.21 2.59 -5.72
CA HIS A 250 -6.73 2.39 -4.34
C HIS A 250 -7.24 3.46 -3.36
N THR A 251 -8.13 4.34 -3.82
CA THR A 251 -8.69 5.44 -3.02
C THR A 251 -10.21 5.35 -2.78
N THR A 252 -10.85 4.20 -3.04
CA THR A 252 -12.32 4.11 -3.03
C THR A 252 -12.84 2.76 -2.59
N VAL A 253 -13.98 2.77 -1.88
CA VAL A 253 -14.76 1.55 -1.64
C VAL A 253 -15.18 0.86 -2.94
N ASN A 254 -15.34 1.57 -4.06
CA ASN A 254 -15.70 1.01 -5.38
C ASN A 254 -14.48 0.57 -6.22
N TYR A 255 -13.42 0.09 -5.54
CA TYR A 255 -12.10 -0.17 -6.14
C TYR A 255 -12.10 -1.15 -7.32
N ASN A 256 -13.06 -2.07 -7.39
CA ASN A 256 -13.19 -3.00 -8.50
C ASN A 256 -14.49 -2.79 -9.28
N GLY A 257 -15.12 -1.61 -9.18
CA GLY A 257 -16.36 -1.32 -9.90
C GLY A 257 -17.57 -2.13 -9.43
N GLN A 258 -17.48 -2.76 -8.24
CA GLN A 258 -18.51 -3.64 -7.70
C GLN A 258 -19.80 -2.91 -7.28
N LEU A 259 -19.75 -1.59 -7.11
CA LEU A 259 -20.92 -0.75 -6.82
C LEU A 259 -21.51 -0.11 -8.09
N THR A 260 -20.86 -0.28 -9.25
CA THR A 260 -21.25 0.37 -10.51
C THR A 260 -21.36 -0.60 -11.70
N ASP A 261 -21.39 -1.91 -11.44
CA ASP A 261 -21.40 -2.99 -12.44
C ASP A 261 -20.24 -2.90 -13.44
N GLN A 262 -19.02 -2.75 -12.93
CA GLN A 262 -17.77 -2.66 -13.69
C GLN A 262 -16.71 -3.62 -13.10
N VAL A 263 -17.15 -4.78 -12.60
CA VAL A 263 -16.29 -5.78 -11.95
C VAL A 263 -15.13 -6.17 -12.86
N GLY A 264 -13.89 -5.95 -12.39
CA GLY A 264 -12.65 -6.18 -13.12
C GLY A 264 -11.91 -4.90 -13.52
N ILE A 265 -12.52 -3.71 -13.36
CA ILE A 265 -11.90 -2.43 -13.76
C ILE A 265 -10.57 -2.16 -13.04
N HIS A 266 -10.35 -2.73 -11.86
CA HIS A 266 -9.08 -2.64 -11.15
C HIS A 266 -7.92 -3.20 -11.95
N ALA A 267 -8.01 -4.48 -12.28
CA ALA A 267 -7.01 -5.17 -13.08
C ALA A 267 -6.94 -4.60 -14.51
N PHE A 268 -8.07 -4.13 -15.04
CA PHE A 268 -8.09 -3.46 -16.34
C PHE A 268 -7.19 -2.22 -16.34
N TRP A 269 -7.39 -1.31 -15.38
CA TRP A 269 -6.63 -0.06 -15.30
C TRP A 269 -5.17 -0.27 -14.89
N GLU A 270 -4.92 -1.06 -13.84
CA GLU A 270 -3.60 -1.20 -13.21
C GLU A 270 -2.68 -2.16 -13.96
N SER A 271 -3.23 -3.21 -14.56
CA SER A 271 -2.43 -4.25 -15.23
C SER A 271 -2.54 -4.16 -16.74
N ARG A 272 -3.77 -4.28 -17.27
CA ARG A 272 -3.97 -4.49 -18.71
C ARG A 272 -3.54 -3.29 -19.56
N LEU A 273 -3.81 -2.06 -19.10
CA LEU A 273 -3.39 -0.86 -19.84
C LEU A 273 -1.86 -0.71 -19.89
N PRO A 274 -1.12 -0.71 -18.76
CA PRO A 274 0.35 -0.66 -18.82
C PRO A 274 0.97 -1.81 -19.62
N GLU A 275 0.45 -3.02 -19.48
CA GLU A 275 0.97 -4.19 -20.21
C GLU A 275 0.88 -4.06 -21.73
N LEU A 276 -0.19 -3.42 -22.23
CA LEU A 276 -0.39 -3.22 -23.67
C LEU A 276 0.40 -2.01 -24.21
N PHE A 277 0.49 -0.93 -23.43
CA PHE A 277 0.88 0.37 -23.99
C PHE A 277 2.20 0.93 -23.48
N ALA A 278 2.68 0.52 -22.30
CA ALA A 278 3.81 1.18 -21.66
C ALA A 278 5.13 1.07 -22.43
N GLU A 279 5.41 -0.08 -23.04
CA GLU A 279 6.68 -0.30 -23.74
C GLU A 279 6.76 0.47 -25.07
N GLU A 280 5.62 0.63 -25.75
CA GLU A 280 5.56 1.24 -27.08
C GLU A 280 5.19 2.73 -27.06
N LYS A 281 4.43 3.18 -26.05
CA LYS A 281 3.79 4.51 -26.07
C LYS A 281 4.23 5.46 -24.95
N TYR A 282 4.66 4.97 -23.79
CA TYR A 282 4.90 5.84 -22.63
C TYR A 282 6.34 6.34 -22.58
N ASP A 283 6.51 7.62 -22.20
CA ASP A 283 7.79 8.20 -21.80
C ASP A 283 7.96 8.10 -20.28
N PHE A 284 9.08 7.56 -19.83
CA PHE A 284 9.40 7.43 -18.41
C PHE A 284 10.51 8.38 -17.95
N PHE A 285 10.84 9.41 -18.74
CA PHE A 285 11.79 10.44 -18.36
C PHE A 285 11.13 11.49 -17.43
N VAL A 286 11.34 11.34 -16.12
CA VAL A 286 10.67 12.18 -15.10
C VAL A 286 11.54 13.27 -14.48
N GLY A 287 12.80 13.38 -14.92
CA GLY A 287 13.80 14.27 -14.31
C GLY A 287 14.42 13.71 -13.03
N SER A 288 15.07 14.58 -12.26
CA SER A 288 15.73 14.22 -10.99
C SER A 288 14.76 14.18 -9.82
N ALA A 289 15.08 13.36 -8.82
CA ALA A 289 14.40 13.30 -7.53
C ALA A 289 14.35 14.67 -6.82
N ASP A 290 13.24 14.97 -6.16
CA ASP A 290 13.06 16.18 -5.34
C ASP A 290 13.19 15.87 -3.84
N TYR A 291 13.66 16.84 -3.07
CA TYR A 291 13.62 16.75 -1.61
C TYR A 291 12.20 17.04 -1.10
N ILE A 292 11.66 16.15 -0.27
CA ILE A 292 10.34 16.23 0.31
C ILE A 292 10.45 16.80 1.74
N GLU A 293 10.16 18.08 1.90
CA GLU A 293 10.23 18.76 3.20
C GLU A 293 9.17 18.28 4.20
N GLN A 294 7.97 17.98 3.71
CA GLN A 294 6.81 17.60 4.54
C GLN A 294 6.21 16.28 4.03
N PRO A 295 6.79 15.12 4.42
CA PRO A 295 6.39 13.80 3.91
C PRO A 295 4.89 13.53 4.06
N ARG A 296 4.32 13.83 5.23
CA ARG A 296 2.87 13.67 5.47
C ARG A 296 2.03 14.43 4.45
N LYS A 297 2.29 15.73 4.28
CA LYS A 297 1.56 16.57 3.32
C LYS A 297 1.73 16.03 1.89
N TYR A 298 2.93 15.57 1.54
CA TYR A 298 3.23 14.99 0.25
C TYR A 298 2.40 13.74 -0.05
N PHE A 299 2.34 12.76 0.87
CA PHE A 299 1.55 11.54 0.68
C PHE A 299 0.05 11.81 0.59
N TRP A 300 -0.48 12.69 1.45
CA TRP A 300 -1.89 13.07 1.39
C TRP A 300 -2.28 13.82 0.12
N ASN A 301 -1.36 14.63 -0.43
CA ASN A 301 -1.55 15.23 -1.74
C ASN A 301 -1.65 14.16 -2.83
N ILE A 302 -0.77 13.14 -2.83
CA ILE A 302 -0.84 12.04 -3.80
C ILE A 302 -2.21 11.34 -3.74
N ILE A 303 -2.68 10.97 -2.54
CA ILE A 303 -4.01 10.35 -2.37
C ILE A 303 -5.13 11.24 -2.94
N THR A 304 -5.08 12.54 -2.65
CA THR A 304 -6.09 13.50 -3.12
C THR A 304 -6.06 13.63 -4.65
N GLU A 305 -4.87 13.72 -5.25
CA GLU A 305 -4.74 13.79 -6.72
C GLU A 305 -5.14 12.49 -7.41
N SER A 306 -4.88 11.32 -6.80
CA SER A 306 -5.37 10.03 -7.31
C SER A 306 -6.89 9.98 -7.28
N HIS A 307 -7.50 10.35 -6.16
CA HIS A 307 -8.95 10.29 -6.00
C HIS A 307 -9.70 11.24 -6.95
N LYS A 308 -9.13 12.40 -7.28
CA LYS A 308 -9.71 13.32 -8.27
C LYS A 308 -9.92 12.70 -9.66
N LEU A 309 -9.17 11.65 -9.99
CA LEU A 309 -9.26 10.97 -11.28
C LEU A 309 -10.29 9.84 -11.29
N LEU A 310 -10.82 9.45 -10.12
CA LEU A 310 -11.70 8.31 -9.96
C LEU A 310 -12.97 8.41 -10.82
N ASP A 311 -13.58 9.58 -10.86
CA ASP A 311 -14.79 9.82 -11.66
C ASP A 311 -14.53 9.54 -13.15
N SER A 312 -13.40 9.98 -13.68
CA SER A 312 -13.01 9.74 -15.07
C SER A 312 -12.73 8.25 -15.31
N VAL A 313 -12.02 7.58 -14.40
CA VAL A 313 -11.74 6.14 -14.48
C VAL A 313 -13.04 5.34 -14.62
N LEU A 314 -14.01 5.57 -13.72
CA LEU A 314 -15.27 4.84 -13.70
C LEU A 314 -16.22 5.26 -14.84
N SER A 315 -16.47 6.55 -15.01
CA SER A 315 -17.49 7.03 -15.96
C SER A 315 -17.11 6.80 -17.43
N ILE A 316 -15.82 6.87 -17.76
CA ILE A 316 -15.34 6.64 -19.13
C ILE A 316 -15.49 5.16 -19.49
N GLU A 317 -15.05 4.24 -18.63
CA GLU A 317 -15.23 2.81 -18.87
C GLU A 317 -16.72 2.49 -19.02
N LYS A 318 -17.57 3.01 -18.11
CA LYS A 318 -19.01 2.73 -18.12
C LYS A 318 -19.68 3.18 -19.40
N ARG A 319 -19.31 4.36 -19.90
CA ARG A 319 -19.82 4.88 -21.18
C ARG A 319 -19.36 3.99 -22.34
N LEU A 320 -18.12 3.54 -22.34
CA LEU A 320 -17.59 2.68 -23.40
C LEU A 320 -18.23 1.29 -23.37
N SER A 321 -18.39 0.67 -22.20
CA SER A 321 -19.04 -0.65 -22.06
C SER A 321 -20.51 -0.65 -22.50
N GLN A 322 -21.18 0.50 -22.46
CA GLN A 322 -22.52 0.66 -23.03
C GLN A 322 -22.54 0.81 -24.56
N SER A 323 -21.46 1.35 -25.16
CA SER A 323 -21.36 1.56 -26.61
C SER A 323 -20.71 0.39 -27.38
N PHE A 324 -19.86 -0.40 -26.71
CA PHE A 324 -19.15 -1.51 -27.32
C PHE A 324 -20.01 -2.77 -27.38
N PRO A 325 -19.99 -3.54 -28.48
CA PRO A 325 -20.63 -4.85 -28.53
C PRO A 325 -20.10 -5.76 -27.40
N PRO A 326 -20.98 -6.43 -26.61
CA PRO A 326 -20.55 -7.23 -25.46
C PRO A 326 -19.54 -8.35 -25.81
N ASP A 327 -19.63 -8.90 -27.02
CA ASP A 327 -18.75 -9.93 -27.57
C ASP A 327 -17.35 -9.42 -27.96
N ARG A 328 -17.15 -8.09 -27.97
CA ARG A 328 -15.85 -7.45 -28.27
C ARG A 328 -15.18 -6.82 -27.06
N GLN A 329 -15.85 -6.78 -25.92
CA GLN A 329 -15.28 -6.22 -24.70
C GLN A 329 -14.27 -7.19 -24.07
N TYR A 330 -14.58 -8.49 -24.10
CA TYR A 330 -13.82 -9.51 -23.40
C TYR A 330 -13.30 -10.62 -24.32
N CYS A 331 -12.03 -10.94 -24.10
CA CYS A 331 -11.27 -11.97 -24.79
C CYS A 331 -10.76 -12.98 -23.76
N TYR A 332 -10.30 -14.14 -24.25
CA TYR A 332 -9.68 -15.16 -23.41
C TYR A 332 -8.19 -15.20 -23.66
N ASP A 333 -7.43 -15.33 -22.58
CA ASP A 333 -5.97 -15.44 -22.60
C ASP A 333 -5.52 -16.55 -21.64
N GLU A 334 -4.36 -17.15 -21.89
CA GLU A 334 -3.78 -18.17 -21.01
C GLU A 334 -2.77 -17.55 -20.04
N ARG A 335 -3.15 -17.44 -18.77
CA ARG A 335 -2.31 -16.93 -17.67
C ARG A 335 -2.02 -18.01 -16.64
N LEU A 336 -0.75 -18.27 -16.34
CA LEU A 336 -0.32 -19.29 -15.36
C LEU A 336 -1.02 -20.66 -15.57
N SER A 337 -1.15 -21.07 -16.84
CA SER A 337 -1.88 -22.29 -17.24
C SER A 337 -3.37 -22.31 -16.90
N ARG A 338 -3.99 -21.13 -16.73
CA ARG A 338 -5.43 -20.93 -16.57
C ARG A 338 -5.94 -20.00 -17.66
N THR A 339 -7.08 -20.35 -18.25
CA THR A 339 -7.79 -19.43 -19.14
C THR A 339 -8.45 -18.35 -18.30
N VAL A 340 -8.08 -17.09 -18.54
CA VAL A 340 -8.67 -15.93 -17.88
C VAL A 340 -9.49 -15.12 -18.88
N ARG A 341 -10.55 -14.48 -18.39
CA ARG A 341 -11.30 -13.47 -19.14
C ARG A 341 -10.63 -12.13 -18.91
N ILE A 342 -10.27 -11.43 -19.99
CA ILE A 342 -9.59 -10.13 -19.96
C ILE A 342 -10.21 -9.19 -20.99
N GLU A 343 -9.91 -7.90 -20.89
CA GLU A 343 -10.35 -6.91 -21.86
C GLU A 343 -9.59 -7.08 -23.18
N CYS A 344 -10.36 -7.21 -24.27
CA CYS A 344 -9.82 -7.28 -25.63
C CYS A 344 -9.02 -6.01 -25.94
N GLU A 345 -8.00 -6.14 -26.80
CA GLU A 345 -7.10 -5.03 -27.15
C GLU A 345 -7.84 -3.84 -27.79
N GLU A 346 -8.86 -4.07 -28.62
CA GLU A 346 -9.69 -3.01 -29.22
C GLU A 346 -10.41 -2.18 -28.13
N TYR A 347 -11.01 -2.87 -27.14
CA TYR A 347 -11.70 -2.22 -26.03
C TYR A 347 -10.71 -1.49 -25.09
N ALA A 348 -9.57 -2.13 -24.79
CA ALA A 348 -8.50 -1.54 -24.01
C ALA A 348 -7.91 -0.28 -24.67
N THR A 349 -7.74 -0.31 -26.00
CA THR A 349 -7.26 0.85 -26.76
C THR A 349 -8.25 2.00 -26.70
N ALA A 350 -9.54 1.74 -26.91
CA ALA A 350 -10.56 2.78 -26.82
C ALA A 350 -10.66 3.39 -25.41
N TYR A 351 -10.52 2.57 -24.36
CA TYR A 351 -10.48 3.05 -22.99
C TYR A 351 -9.24 3.89 -22.72
N HIS A 352 -8.07 3.39 -23.10
CA HIS A 352 -6.80 4.10 -22.98
C HIS A 352 -6.83 5.47 -23.67
N GLU A 353 -7.26 5.53 -24.93
CA GLU A 353 -7.38 6.78 -25.68
C GLU A 353 -8.37 7.75 -25.04
N ALA A 354 -9.49 7.25 -24.50
CA ALA A 354 -10.47 8.09 -23.82
C ALA A 354 -9.99 8.62 -22.47
N LEU A 355 -9.09 7.91 -21.78
CA LEU A 355 -8.40 8.39 -20.58
C LEU A 355 -7.31 9.42 -20.89
N GLY A 356 -6.89 9.56 -22.15
CA GLY A 356 -5.74 10.37 -22.55
C GLY A 356 -4.45 9.88 -21.88
N ASP A 357 -3.59 10.81 -21.48
CA ASP A 357 -2.28 10.48 -20.90
C ASP A 357 -2.36 10.07 -19.41
N MET A 358 -3.55 9.78 -18.87
CA MET A 358 -3.76 9.57 -17.43
C MET A 358 -2.87 8.46 -16.86
N VAL A 359 -2.88 7.27 -17.48
CA VAL A 359 -2.13 6.12 -16.97
C VAL A 359 -0.63 6.40 -16.99
N GLU A 360 -0.13 6.97 -18.09
CA GLU A 360 1.27 7.39 -18.22
C GLU A 360 1.65 8.42 -17.16
N MET A 361 0.86 9.49 -17.00
CA MET A 361 1.11 10.54 -15.99
C MET A 361 1.11 9.97 -14.56
N ARG A 362 0.26 8.99 -14.25
CA ARG A 362 0.29 8.32 -12.95
C ARG A 362 1.55 7.49 -12.77
N MET A 363 1.97 6.73 -13.78
CA MET A 363 3.23 5.98 -13.72
C MET A 363 4.46 6.90 -13.59
N GLN A 364 4.51 8.01 -14.34
CA GLN A 364 5.55 9.03 -14.22
C GLN A 364 5.57 9.66 -12.81
N GLY A 365 4.38 9.99 -12.28
CA GLY A 365 4.21 10.47 -10.91
C GLY A 365 4.78 9.49 -9.89
N SER A 366 4.48 8.20 -10.03
CA SER A 366 5.04 7.14 -9.18
C SER A 366 6.55 7.08 -9.26
N ILE A 367 7.14 7.06 -10.47
CA ILE A 367 8.60 6.99 -10.66
C ILE A 367 9.29 8.16 -9.93
N ARG A 368 8.77 9.37 -10.12
CA ARG A 368 9.32 10.58 -9.47
C ARG A 368 9.12 10.56 -7.97
N ALA A 369 7.97 10.10 -7.49
CA ALA A 369 7.70 10.02 -6.06
C ALA A 369 8.61 9.01 -5.37
N ILE A 370 8.82 7.83 -5.96
CA ILE A 370 9.71 6.79 -5.43
C ILE A 370 11.15 7.31 -5.31
N SER A 371 11.70 7.90 -6.38
CA SER A 371 13.05 8.45 -6.34
C SER A 371 13.17 9.58 -5.31
N SER A 372 12.15 10.42 -5.20
CA SER A 372 12.08 11.53 -4.24
C SER A 372 12.01 11.04 -2.78
N VAL A 373 11.26 9.98 -2.47
CA VAL A 373 11.21 9.45 -1.09
C VAL A 373 12.50 8.75 -0.70
N TRP A 374 13.13 7.99 -1.60
CA TRP A 374 14.44 7.37 -1.33
C TRP A 374 15.50 8.45 -1.09
N TYR A 375 15.56 9.46 -1.97
CA TYR A 375 16.46 10.60 -1.85
C TYR A 375 16.24 11.37 -0.55
N SER A 376 14.98 11.69 -0.25
CA SER A 376 14.63 12.46 0.95
C SER A 376 14.94 11.71 2.25
N ALA A 377 14.74 10.40 2.28
CA ALA A 377 15.10 9.56 3.42
C ALA A 377 16.62 9.52 3.64
N TRP A 378 17.41 9.42 2.55
CA TRP A 378 18.88 9.46 2.60
C TRP A 378 19.41 10.84 3.04
N VAL A 379 18.88 11.93 2.49
CA VAL A 379 19.24 13.30 2.93
C VAL A 379 18.90 13.50 4.41
N SER A 380 17.70 13.08 4.83
CA SER A 380 17.25 13.18 6.22
C SER A 380 18.04 12.29 7.20
N ALA A 381 18.81 11.33 6.68
CA ALA A 381 19.71 10.48 7.45
C ALA A 381 21.13 11.05 7.58
N GLY A 382 21.41 12.22 6.98
CA GLY A 382 22.74 12.83 7.01
C GLY A 382 23.63 12.43 5.83
N GLN A 383 23.04 11.91 4.75
CA GLN A 383 23.74 11.56 3.51
C GLN A 383 24.92 10.58 3.71
N PRO A 384 24.70 9.40 4.34
CA PRO A 384 25.76 8.40 4.53
C PRO A 384 26.37 7.99 3.17
N ASP A 385 27.65 7.63 3.17
CA ASP A 385 28.36 7.19 1.95
C ASP A 385 27.97 5.77 1.55
N ILE A 386 26.86 5.67 0.81
CA ILE A 386 26.29 4.40 0.38
C ILE A 386 27.02 3.77 -0.81
N ASN A 387 27.94 4.49 -1.46
CA ASN A 387 28.71 3.92 -2.57
C ASN A 387 29.73 2.88 -2.07
N SER A 388 30.14 2.97 -0.81
CA SER A 388 30.95 1.95 -0.14
C SER A 388 30.22 0.60 0.00
N TRP A 389 28.89 0.61 0.04
CA TRP A 389 28.06 -0.61 0.14
C TRP A 389 27.87 -1.31 -1.20
N ALA A 390 28.21 -0.63 -2.30
CA ALA A 390 28.00 -1.19 -3.62
C ALA A 390 28.78 -2.50 -3.79
N ASP A 391 29.94 -2.71 -3.18
CA ASP A 391 30.79 -3.88 -3.42
C ASP A 391 30.31 -5.21 -2.79
N GLU A 392 29.22 -5.22 -2.03
CA GLU A 392 28.67 -6.43 -1.41
C GLU A 392 27.61 -7.10 -2.30
N ASP A 393 27.74 -8.42 -2.50
CA ASP A 393 26.70 -9.24 -3.13
C ASP A 393 25.59 -9.57 -2.11
N TYR A 394 24.51 -8.79 -2.09
CA TYR A 394 23.36 -9.05 -1.23
C TYR A 394 22.56 -10.25 -1.75
N LYS A 395 22.41 -11.27 -0.90
CA LYS A 395 21.57 -12.44 -1.22
C LYS A 395 20.10 -12.11 -0.94
N PRO A 396 19.15 -12.61 -1.76
CA PRO A 396 17.74 -12.56 -1.40
C PRO A 396 17.53 -13.24 -0.04
N ILE A 397 16.82 -12.58 0.87
CA ILE A 397 16.34 -13.19 2.12
C ILE A 397 15.36 -14.30 1.72
N GLU A 398 15.46 -15.47 2.33
CA GLU A 398 14.57 -16.61 2.07
C GLU A 398 13.10 -16.16 2.07
N GLU A 399 12.36 -16.54 1.01
CA GLU A 399 10.94 -16.27 0.88
C GLU A 399 10.19 -16.69 2.15
N ILE A 400 9.40 -15.77 2.72
CA ILE A 400 8.44 -16.12 3.77
C ILE A 400 7.50 -17.18 3.18
N LYS A 401 7.64 -18.43 3.63
CA LYS A 401 6.87 -19.57 3.11
C LYS A 401 5.38 -19.25 3.16
N ARG A 402 4.74 -19.30 2.00
CA ARG A 402 3.29 -19.18 1.83
C ARG A 402 2.58 -20.12 2.80
N ASN A 403 1.68 -19.58 3.64
CA ASN A 403 0.82 -20.43 4.46
C ASN A 403 -0.20 -21.10 3.53
N SER A 404 -0.13 -22.42 3.37
CA SER A 404 -0.92 -23.19 2.40
C SER A 404 -2.43 -23.22 2.69
N ASN A 405 -2.87 -22.60 3.79
CA ASN A 405 -4.27 -22.52 4.20
C ASN A 405 -4.99 -21.25 3.74
N LEU A 406 -4.32 -20.36 3.00
CA LEU A 406 -4.92 -19.14 2.45
C LEU A 406 -4.86 -19.20 0.92
N GLY A 407 -6.02 -19.06 0.29
CA GLY A 407 -6.22 -19.27 -1.14
C GLY A 407 -5.36 -18.37 -2.02
N THR A 408 -5.07 -18.84 -3.24
CA THR A 408 -4.47 -18.01 -4.29
C THR A 408 -5.56 -17.12 -4.89
N GLY A 409 -5.93 -16.04 -4.20
CA GLY A 409 -6.87 -15.03 -4.70
C GLY A 409 -6.25 -14.18 -5.82
N SER A 410 -7.10 -13.64 -6.69
CA SER A 410 -6.71 -12.54 -7.60
C SER A 410 -6.43 -11.27 -6.80
N HIS A 411 -5.84 -10.25 -7.43
CA HIS A 411 -5.60 -8.91 -6.84
C HIS A 411 -6.86 -8.26 -6.21
N ASP A 412 -8.06 -8.83 -6.42
CA ASP A 412 -9.36 -8.22 -6.14
C ASP A 412 -9.96 -8.49 -4.76
N GLU A 413 -9.40 -9.39 -3.94
CA GLU A 413 -10.03 -9.73 -2.64
C GLU A 413 -9.56 -8.77 -1.53
N ARG A 414 -10.08 -7.53 -1.51
CA ARG A 414 -10.13 -6.77 -0.24
C ARG A 414 -11.20 -7.47 0.58
N GLY A 415 -10.80 -8.16 1.63
CA GLY A 415 -11.66 -9.08 2.39
C GLY A 415 -13.03 -8.47 2.64
N SER A 416 -14.06 -9.06 2.03
CA SER A 416 -15.46 -8.75 2.34
C SER A 416 -15.75 -9.40 3.68
N ASN A 417 -15.85 -8.57 4.73
CA ASN A 417 -16.56 -8.93 5.95
C ASN A 417 -17.96 -8.33 5.92
#